data_AF-A0A9W2UYW5-F1
#
_entry.id   AF-A0A9W2UYW5-F1
#
_cell.length_a   1.000
_cell.length_b   1.000
_cell.length_c   1.000
_cell.angle_alpha   90.00
_cell.angle_beta   90.00
_cell.angle_gamma   90.00
#
_symmetry.space_group_name_H-M   'P 1'
#
loop_
_entity.id
_entity.type
_entity.pdbx_description
1 polymer ?
#
loop_
_entity_poly.entity_id
_entity_poly.type
_entity_poly.pdbx_seq_one_letter_code
_entity_poly.pdbx_strand_id
1 'polypeptide(L)'
;MESCASRCNEKFNRDAACHCDRRCPRHGDCCEDYDQLCTVEEDPNEPEPFLELEEETEAPSSHLYSAPSSCRDRCQEAFDRHQPCHCDARCPEFGNCCKDFESLCGHEGFSYSSDAITKEELQSISEKIYRADTNKAQKEDVIINSQNRISPSETRDQVDCCPEPLFTYVNEKLFSKPTYAAFINLLNNYQRATGRGEHFSAQQLAEQDAFLREVMKTAVMKELYAFLHHQNRYSSEQEFVSDLKNMWFGLYSRGNGEEDSSGFEHVFSGEVKKGKVTGFHNWIRFYMQEKEGLVDYYSHIYDGPWDSYPDVLAMQFNWDGYYKEVGSAFIGSSPEFEFALYSLCFIARPGKVCQLSLGGYPLAIQTYTWDKSTYGNGKKYIATAYVVSSTQ
;
A
#
# COMPACT_ATOMS: atom_id res chain seq x y z
N MET A 1 -15.22 50.68 29.43
CA MET A 1 -14.27 50.66 28.30
C MET A 1 -13.62 49.29 28.36
N GLU A 2 -13.71 48.51 27.28
CA GLU A 2 -12.91 47.29 27.17
C GLU A 2 -11.49 47.71 26.77
N SER A 3 -10.50 47.13 27.42
CA SER A 3 -9.09 47.54 27.35
C SER A 3 -8.21 46.31 27.22
N CYS A 4 -7.03 46.47 26.60
CA CYS A 4 -6.01 45.45 26.49
C CYS A 4 -5.04 45.38 27.69
N ALA A 5 -5.24 46.17 28.73
CA ALA A 5 -4.49 46.07 29.98
C ALA A 5 -4.54 44.63 30.52
N SER A 6 -3.37 43.99 30.59
CA SER A 6 -3.18 42.58 30.99
C SER A 6 -3.92 41.53 30.11
N ARG A 7 -4.36 41.88 28.90
CA ARG A 7 -5.04 40.97 27.94
C ARG A 7 -4.26 40.69 26.65
N CYS A 8 -3.07 41.27 26.48
CA CYS A 8 -2.24 41.03 25.29
C CYS A 8 -1.95 39.52 25.08
N ASN A 9 -2.18 39.04 23.86
CA ASN A 9 -2.08 37.62 23.46
C ASN A 9 -3.15 36.69 24.05
N GLU A 10 -4.32 37.22 24.43
CA GLU A 10 -5.48 36.39 24.80
C GLU A 10 -5.96 35.46 23.67
N LYS A 11 -6.84 34.50 23.98
CA LYS A 11 -7.49 33.67 22.97
C LYS A 11 -8.74 34.37 22.44
N PHE A 12 -8.95 34.33 21.13
CA PHE A 12 -10.15 34.84 20.46
C PHE A 12 -11.44 34.30 21.11
N ASN A 13 -12.40 35.20 21.36
CA ASN A 13 -13.68 34.90 21.99
C ASN A 13 -14.81 35.67 21.28
N ARG A 14 -15.58 34.97 20.44
CA ARG A 14 -16.62 35.54 19.58
C ARG A 14 -17.68 36.40 20.29
N ASP A 15 -17.83 36.25 21.61
CA ASP A 15 -18.85 36.96 22.40
C ASP A 15 -18.27 38.20 23.15
N ALA A 16 -17.00 38.58 22.92
CA ALA A 16 -16.41 39.83 23.42
C ALA A 16 -16.67 41.00 22.45
N ALA A 17 -16.63 42.26 22.93
CA ALA A 17 -16.82 43.42 22.05
C ALA A 17 -15.53 43.86 21.34
N CYS A 18 -14.35 43.57 21.91
CA CYS A 18 -13.06 43.75 21.25
C CYS A 18 -11.98 42.76 21.74
N HIS A 19 -10.95 42.59 20.91
CA HIS A 19 -9.88 41.61 21.09
C HIS A 19 -8.49 42.21 21.32
N CYS A 20 -7.67 41.42 22.01
CA CYS A 20 -6.27 41.75 22.32
C CYS A 20 -5.29 40.64 21.87
N ASP A 21 -5.70 39.80 20.91
CA ASP A 21 -4.84 38.77 20.30
C ASP A 21 -4.09 39.29 19.07
N ARG A 22 -2.96 38.66 18.75
CA ARG A 22 -2.06 39.07 17.64
C ARG A 22 -2.71 39.12 16.25
N ARG A 23 -3.91 38.58 16.08
CA ARG A 23 -4.64 38.60 14.81
C ARG A 23 -5.71 39.69 14.74
N CYS A 24 -6.07 40.36 15.84
CA CYS A 24 -7.08 41.42 15.80
C CYS A 24 -6.78 42.53 14.76
N PRO A 25 -5.51 42.93 14.48
CA PRO A 25 -5.24 43.94 13.45
C PRO A 25 -5.57 43.49 12.03
N ARG A 26 -5.67 42.16 11.79
CA ARG A 26 -6.10 41.58 10.51
C ARG A 26 -7.62 41.50 10.37
N HIS A 27 -8.34 41.47 11.49
CA HIS A 27 -9.79 41.30 11.54
C HIS A 27 -10.53 42.63 11.80
N GLY A 28 -9.84 43.66 12.30
CA GLY A 28 -10.41 44.99 12.54
C GLY A 28 -11.23 45.09 13.83
N ASP A 29 -11.00 44.16 14.76
CA ASP A 29 -11.76 43.95 16.01
C ASP A 29 -10.91 44.19 17.28
N CYS A 30 -9.76 44.86 17.16
CA CYS A 30 -8.92 45.22 18.30
C CYS A 30 -9.62 46.20 19.27
N CYS A 31 -9.28 46.13 20.55
CA CYS A 31 -9.59 47.21 21.49
C CYS A 31 -8.77 48.47 21.18
N GLU A 32 -9.30 49.65 21.50
CA GLU A 32 -8.73 50.96 21.13
C GLU A 32 -7.29 51.19 21.64
N ASP A 33 -6.87 50.50 22.70
CA ASP A 33 -5.56 50.61 23.34
C ASP A 33 -4.57 49.48 22.96
N TYR A 34 -4.94 48.57 22.05
CA TYR A 34 -4.09 47.45 21.62
C TYR A 34 -2.72 47.91 21.11
N ASP A 35 -2.69 48.91 20.22
CA ASP A 35 -1.45 49.46 19.63
C ASP A 35 -0.60 50.30 20.60
N GLN A 36 -1.07 50.51 21.84
CA GLN A 36 -0.30 51.19 22.89
C GLN A 36 0.24 50.20 23.94
N LEU A 37 -0.45 49.06 24.14
CA LEU A 37 -0.16 48.11 25.21
C LEU A 37 0.44 46.78 24.74
N CYS A 38 0.22 46.37 23.50
CA CYS A 38 0.54 45.02 23.02
C CYS A 38 1.56 44.95 21.87
N THR A 39 2.07 46.09 21.40
CA THR A 39 2.90 46.23 20.19
C THR A 39 4.28 46.84 20.42
N VAL A 40 4.64 47.15 21.68
CA VAL A 40 5.97 47.69 22.03
C VAL A 40 6.96 46.54 22.18
N GLU A 41 7.86 46.38 21.22
CA GLU A 41 9.03 45.50 21.32
C GLU A 41 10.20 46.27 21.95
N GLU A 42 10.88 45.67 22.94
CA GLU A 42 12.10 46.22 23.57
C GLU A 42 13.35 45.73 22.83
N ASP A 43 14.36 46.59 22.70
CA ASP A 43 15.65 46.36 22.01
C ASP A 43 16.77 47.18 22.72
N PRO A 44 18.07 46.89 22.61
CA PRO A 44 18.72 45.82 23.37
C PRO A 44 19.97 46.31 24.13
N ASN A 45 20.22 45.87 25.38
CA ASN A 45 21.55 45.84 26.04
C ASN A 45 21.52 45.06 27.39
N GLU A 46 22.65 44.41 27.71
CA GLU A 46 22.96 43.54 28.88
C GLU A 46 22.79 44.18 30.29
N PRO A 47 22.95 43.45 31.44
CA PRO A 47 23.32 42.02 31.66
C PRO A 47 22.45 41.21 32.69
N GLU A 48 22.66 39.89 32.72
CA GLU A 48 22.22 38.89 33.75
C GLU A 48 22.94 39.08 35.11
N PRO A 49 22.35 38.74 36.29
CA PRO A 49 22.52 37.38 36.87
C PRO A 49 21.52 36.84 37.95
N PHE A 50 21.61 35.52 38.21
CA PHE A 50 21.35 34.79 39.51
C PHE A 50 19.88 34.64 39.98
N LEU A 51 19.35 33.54 40.59
CA LEU A 51 19.55 32.07 40.70
C LEU A 51 18.16 31.51 41.21
N GLU A 52 17.77 30.23 41.33
CA GLU A 52 18.38 29.02 41.95
C GLU A 52 17.66 27.71 41.50
N LEU A 53 18.44 26.63 41.30
CA LEU A 53 18.22 25.19 41.71
C LEU A 53 16.98 24.41 41.21
N GLU A 54 17.00 23.11 40.87
CA GLU A 54 17.98 21.98 40.85
C GLU A 54 17.54 20.98 39.73
N GLU A 55 18.42 20.41 38.89
CA GLU A 55 19.04 19.04 39.00
C GLU A 55 18.02 17.87 38.95
N GLU A 56 18.19 16.71 38.29
CA GLU A 56 19.25 16.07 37.47
C GLU A 56 18.91 16.10 35.94
N THR A 57 19.55 15.44 34.95
CA THR A 57 20.71 14.51 34.84
C THR A 57 21.42 14.73 33.46
N GLU A 58 22.46 13.93 33.11
CA GLU A 58 23.34 14.16 31.96
C GLU A 58 23.09 13.36 30.65
N ALA A 59 23.70 13.88 29.58
CA ALA A 59 23.74 13.43 28.18
C ALA A 59 24.52 12.10 27.92
N PRO A 60 24.70 11.67 26.64
CA PRO A 60 25.70 12.34 25.80
C PRO A 60 25.20 12.72 24.40
N SER A 61 25.67 13.88 23.92
CA SER A 61 25.73 14.18 22.50
C SER A 61 26.88 13.40 21.84
N SER A 62 26.64 12.76 20.70
CA SER A 62 27.70 12.45 19.73
C SER A 62 27.27 12.85 18.33
N HIS A 63 27.82 13.98 17.89
CA HIS A 63 27.68 14.55 16.55
C HIS A 63 27.66 13.52 15.42
N LEU A 64 26.79 13.76 14.44
CA LEU A 64 27.28 13.97 13.07
C LEU A 64 26.77 15.34 12.61
N TYR A 65 27.70 16.19 12.18
CA TYR A 65 27.38 17.50 11.61
C TYR A 65 26.71 17.29 10.24
N SER A 66 25.38 17.35 10.19
CA SER A 66 24.67 17.51 8.91
C SER A 66 25.15 18.80 8.27
N ALA A 67 25.76 18.72 7.09
CA ALA A 67 26.35 19.88 6.46
C ALA A 67 25.22 20.88 6.10
N PRO A 68 25.24 22.13 6.58
CA PRO A 68 24.11 23.05 6.44
C PRO A 68 23.81 23.42 4.98
N SER A 69 24.75 23.14 4.06
CA SER A 69 24.64 23.37 2.62
C SER A 69 24.32 22.12 1.78
N SER A 70 23.95 21.01 2.41
CA SER A 70 23.74 19.69 1.75
C SER A 70 22.46 19.01 2.23
N CYS A 71 21.81 18.26 1.36
CA CYS A 71 20.65 17.42 1.67
C CYS A 71 20.97 16.00 2.15
N ARG A 72 22.26 15.65 2.31
CA ARG A 72 22.65 14.37 2.91
C ARG A 72 22.04 14.25 4.31
N ASP A 73 21.24 13.21 4.49
CA ASP A 73 20.51 12.89 5.72
C ASP A 73 19.54 14.00 6.20
N ARG A 74 19.07 14.85 5.27
CA ARG A 74 18.15 15.98 5.51
C ARG A 74 16.90 16.01 4.62
N CYS A 75 16.71 15.05 3.72
CA CYS A 75 15.50 14.97 2.90
C CYS A 75 14.22 14.95 3.75
N GLN A 76 13.19 15.68 3.32
CA GLN A 76 11.90 15.82 4.02
C GLN A 76 12.01 16.49 5.42
N GLU A 77 13.05 17.28 5.68
CA GLU A 77 13.17 18.08 6.90
C GLU A 77 12.04 19.12 7.05
N ALA A 78 11.79 19.57 8.28
CA ALA A 78 10.86 20.66 8.54
C ALA A 78 11.47 22.02 8.12
N PHE A 79 10.65 22.91 7.58
CA PHE A 79 11.08 24.27 7.23
C PHE A 79 11.56 25.06 8.46
N ASP A 80 12.83 25.43 8.48
CA ASP A 80 13.42 26.35 9.47
C ASP A 80 14.08 27.55 8.79
N ARG A 81 13.53 28.75 9.04
CA ARG A 81 13.98 30.03 8.47
C ARG A 81 15.46 30.39 8.70
N HIS A 82 16.13 29.73 9.64
CA HIS A 82 17.54 30.00 9.97
C HIS A 82 18.52 29.14 9.15
N GLN A 83 18.02 28.17 8.39
CA GLN A 83 18.86 27.34 7.52
C GLN A 83 19.16 28.06 6.20
N PRO A 84 20.39 27.93 5.66
CA PRO A 84 20.79 28.64 4.44
C PRO A 84 20.22 28.00 3.16
N CYS A 85 19.74 26.77 3.24
CA CYS A 85 19.03 26.05 2.20
C CYS A 85 18.25 24.88 2.82
N HIS A 86 17.22 24.40 2.13
CA HIS A 86 16.27 23.41 2.61
C HIS A 86 16.27 22.14 1.76
N CYS A 87 15.72 21.07 2.34
CA CYS A 87 15.61 19.75 1.72
C CYS A 87 14.19 19.16 1.84
N ASP A 88 13.19 20.02 2.06
CA ASP A 88 11.77 19.69 2.06
C ASP A 88 11.17 19.68 0.64
N ALA A 89 10.08 18.95 0.44
CA ALA A 89 9.45 18.78 -0.88
C ALA A 89 8.97 20.09 -1.55
N ARG A 90 8.83 21.18 -0.79
CA ARG A 90 8.39 22.49 -1.30
C ARG A 90 9.54 23.46 -1.56
N CYS A 91 10.78 23.10 -1.23
CA CYS A 91 11.91 23.97 -1.53
C CYS A 91 12.03 24.38 -3.03
N PRO A 92 11.57 23.60 -4.02
CA PRO A 92 11.56 24.03 -5.42
C PRO A 92 10.55 25.16 -5.70
N GLU A 93 9.43 25.21 -4.95
CA GLU A 93 8.42 26.29 -5.06
C GLU A 93 9.01 27.64 -4.61
N PHE A 94 9.89 27.61 -3.61
CA PHE A 94 10.49 28.80 -2.98
C PHE A 94 11.89 29.12 -3.48
N GLY A 95 12.50 28.25 -4.30
CA GLY A 95 13.86 28.44 -4.83
C GLY A 95 14.97 28.39 -3.77
N ASN A 96 14.70 27.77 -2.62
CA ASN A 96 15.59 27.73 -1.44
C ASN A 96 16.20 26.34 -1.19
N CYS A 97 16.14 25.42 -2.15
CA CYS A 97 16.74 24.09 -2.04
C CYS A 97 18.27 24.12 -1.85
N CYS A 98 18.83 23.13 -1.17
CA CYS A 98 20.28 22.89 -1.21
C CYS A 98 20.72 22.41 -2.61
N LYS A 99 21.99 22.65 -2.96
CA LYS A 99 22.51 22.42 -4.33
C LYS A 99 22.45 20.97 -4.80
N ASP A 100 22.40 20.03 -3.86
CA ASP A 100 22.33 18.59 -4.05
C ASP A 100 20.93 18.01 -3.81
N PHE A 101 19.92 18.85 -3.55
CA PHE A 101 18.52 18.43 -3.37
C PHE A 101 18.03 17.55 -4.50
N GLU A 102 18.18 17.98 -5.76
CA GLU A 102 17.72 17.22 -6.94
C GLU A 102 18.34 15.81 -6.98
N SER A 103 19.61 15.70 -6.60
CA SER A 103 20.40 14.47 -6.63
C SER A 103 20.22 13.52 -5.43
N LEU A 104 19.66 14.01 -4.32
CA LEU A 104 19.54 13.26 -3.06
C LEU A 104 18.07 13.09 -2.61
N CYS A 105 17.22 14.08 -2.88
CA CYS A 105 15.82 14.15 -2.46
C CYS A 105 14.84 14.35 -3.63
N GLY A 106 15.31 14.72 -4.83
CA GLY A 106 14.48 14.94 -6.04
C GLY A 106 13.77 13.69 -6.60
N HIS A 107 13.79 12.57 -5.87
CA HIS A 107 13.14 11.32 -6.23
C HIS A 107 11.66 11.23 -5.83
N GLU A 108 11.00 12.33 -5.46
CA GLU A 108 9.54 12.40 -5.35
C GLU A 108 8.86 12.42 -6.74
N GLY A 109 8.88 11.24 -7.38
CA GLY A 109 8.23 10.99 -8.67
C GLY A 109 9.23 10.60 -9.76
N PHE A 110 9.28 9.30 -10.08
CA PHE A 110 10.14 8.72 -11.11
C PHE A 110 10.04 9.45 -12.47
N SER A 111 10.98 10.35 -12.76
CA SER A 111 10.91 11.22 -13.95
C SER A 111 12.25 11.52 -14.64
N TYR A 112 13.20 10.59 -14.59
CA TYR A 112 14.11 10.40 -15.72
C TYR A 112 13.64 9.20 -16.54
N SER A 113 13.50 9.40 -17.85
CA SER A 113 13.12 8.34 -18.79
C SER A 113 14.15 7.20 -18.88
N SER A 114 15.35 7.39 -18.33
CA SER A 114 16.39 6.36 -18.17
C SER A 114 16.14 5.41 -17.00
N ASP A 115 15.38 5.85 -15.99
CA ASP A 115 15.31 5.19 -14.68
C ASP A 115 13.97 4.48 -14.49
N ALA A 116 13.14 4.39 -15.53
CA ALA A 116 11.89 3.65 -15.52
C ALA A 116 12.14 2.22 -16.00
N ILE A 117 11.78 1.22 -15.19
CA ILE A 117 11.80 -0.20 -15.61
C ILE A 117 11.01 -0.32 -16.92
N THR A 118 11.65 -0.81 -17.98
CA THR A 118 11.08 -0.93 -19.33
C THR A 118 10.02 -2.03 -19.43
N LYS A 119 9.29 -2.08 -20.55
CA LYS A 119 8.32 -3.17 -20.79
C LYS A 119 9.06 -4.50 -20.99
N GLU A 120 10.19 -4.44 -21.67
CA GLU A 120 11.03 -5.57 -22.05
C GLU A 120 11.66 -6.20 -20.80
N GLU A 121 12.08 -5.38 -19.83
CA GLU A 121 12.51 -5.84 -18.51
C GLU A 121 11.36 -6.49 -17.72
N LEU A 122 10.16 -5.89 -17.70
CA LEU A 122 8.98 -6.47 -17.05
C LEU A 122 8.61 -7.85 -17.64
N GLN A 123 8.63 -7.99 -18.96
CA GLN A 123 8.41 -9.27 -19.64
C GLN A 123 9.53 -10.28 -19.32
N SER A 124 10.79 -9.84 -19.29
CA SER A 124 11.94 -10.69 -18.96
C SER A 124 11.89 -11.22 -17.52
N ILE A 125 11.58 -10.38 -16.52
CA ILE A 125 11.52 -10.80 -15.11
C ILE A 125 10.28 -11.65 -14.82
N SER A 126 9.12 -11.36 -15.43
CA SER A 126 7.92 -12.20 -15.25
C SER A 126 8.12 -13.62 -15.79
N GLU A 127 8.82 -13.79 -16.92
CA GLU A 127 9.20 -15.12 -17.42
C GLU A 127 10.22 -15.85 -16.54
N LYS A 128 11.08 -15.13 -15.80
CA LYS A 128 11.97 -15.75 -14.80
C LYS A 128 11.19 -16.20 -13.57
N ILE A 129 10.32 -15.34 -13.04
CA ILE A 129 9.42 -15.65 -11.92
C ILE A 129 8.54 -16.88 -12.24
N TYR A 130 7.95 -16.94 -13.44
CA TYR A 130 7.19 -18.09 -13.91
C TYR A 130 7.98 -19.40 -13.93
N ARG A 131 9.25 -19.36 -14.36
CA ARG A 131 10.15 -20.53 -14.36
C ARG A 131 10.68 -20.88 -12.97
N ALA A 132 10.74 -19.92 -12.05
CA ALA A 132 11.17 -20.10 -10.67
C ALA A 132 10.06 -20.64 -9.76
N ASP A 133 8.78 -20.54 -10.15
CA ASP A 133 7.67 -21.12 -9.41
C ASP A 133 7.66 -22.66 -9.52
N THR A 134 8.36 -23.26 -8.57
CA THR A 134 8.41 -24.71 -8.31
C THR A 134 7.36 -25.17 -7.29
N ASN A 135 6.64 -24.23 -6.68
CA ASN A 135 5.65 -24.51 -5.64
C ASN A 135 4.23 -24.59 -6.18
N LYS A 136 3.96 -24.09 -7.39
CA LYS A 136 2.69 -24.25 -8.11
C LYS A 136 2.16 -25.68 -8.17
N ALA A 137 0.85 -25.78 -8.35
CA ALA A 137 0.16 -27.01 -8.71
C ALA A 137 0.69 -27.56 -10.04
N GLN A 138 0.81 -28.88 -10.14
CA GLN A 138 0.87 -29.57 -11.43
C GLN A 138 -0.55 -29.80 -11.97
N LYS A 139 -0.66 -30.25 -13.23
CA LYS A 139 -1.95 -30.48 -13.89
C LYS A 139 -2.81 -31.54 -13.21
N GLU A 140 -2.17 -32.45 -12.48
CA GLU A 140 -2.80 -33.52 -11.70
C GLU A 140 -3.12 -33.07 -10.25
N ASP A 141 -2.60 -31.94 -9.79
CA ASP A 141 -2.84 -31.42 -8.44
C ASP A 141 -4.13 -30.60 -8.33
N VAL A 142 -4.65 -30.06 -9.44
CA VAL A 142 -5.90 -29.28 -9.48
C VAL A 142 -6.66 -29.69 -10.74
N ILE A 143 -7.93 -30.07 -10.60
CA ILE A 143 -8.81 -30.43 -11.71
C ILE A 143 -10.08 -29.59 -11.61
N ILE A 144 -10.23 -28.66 -12.56
CA ILE A 144 -11.41 -27.79 -12.67
C ILE A 144 -12.42 -28.30 -13.68
N ASN A 145 -13.69 -27.98 -13.44
CA ASN A 145 -14.82 -28.17 -14.33
C ASN A 145 -15.31 -26.79 -14.81
N SER A 146 -14.69 -26.25 -15.87
CA SER A 146 -14.97 -24.90 -16.37
C SER A 146 -16.41 -24.69 -16.85
N GLN A 147 -17.15 -25.77 -17.12
CA GLN A 147 -18.56 -25.75 -17.53
C GLN A 147 -18.85 -24.78 -18.68
N ASN A 148 -19.71 -23.77 -18.47
CA ASN A 148 -20.21 -22.89 -19.51
C ASN A 148 -19.45 -21.57 -19.57
N ARG A 149 -19.07 -21.19 -20.79
CA ARG A 149 -18.55 -19.87 -21.12
C ARG A 149 -19.69 -18.96 -21.59
N ILE A 150 -19.75 -17.73 -21.07
CA ILE A 150 -20.72 -16.72 -21.53
C ILE A 150 -20.01 -15.51 -22.18
N SER A 151 -20.78 -14.67 -22.86
CA SER A 151 -20.33 -13.36 -23.34
C SER A 151 -20.15 -12.38 -22.17
N PRO A 152 -19.15 -11.47 -22.21
CA PRO A 152 -19.06 -10.35 -21.27
C PRO A 152 -20.33 -9.48 -21.18
N SER A 153 -21.21 -9.49 -22.19
CA SER A 153 -22.49 -8.79 -22.18
C SER A 153 -23.55 -9.41 -21.26
N GLU A 154 -23.50 -10.73 -21.06
CA GLU A 154 -24.47 -11.52 -20.29
C GLU A 154 -24.14 -11.50 -18.78
N THR A 155 -22.98 -10.96 -18.41
CA THR A 155 -22.46 -10.94 -17.04
C THR A 155 -23.36 -10.26 -16.00
N ARG A 156 -24.32 -9.45 -16.45
CA ARG A 156 -25.22 -8.67 -15.59
C ARG A 156 -26.52 -9.37 -15.26
N ASP A 157 -26.81 -10.46 -15.94
CA ASP A 157 -28.08 -11.18 -15.80
C ASP A 157 -28.13 -12.03 -14.52
N GLN A 158 -26.96 -12.28 -13.90
CA GLN A 158 -26.79 -13.03 -12.63
C GLN A 158 -27.42 -14.43 -12.68
N VAL A 159 -27.36 -15.05 -13.86
CA VAL A 159 -27.84 -16.41 -14.09
C VAL A 159 -26.70 -17.38 -13.79
N ASP A 160 -26.95 -18.33 -12.91
CA ASP A 160 -26.10 -19.50 -12.78
C ASP A 160 -26.27 -20.39 -14.03
N CYS A 161 -25.15 -20.61 -14.72
CA CYS A 161 -25.04 -21.47 -15.89
C CYS A 161 -24.19 -22.72 -15.60
N CYS A 162 -23.69 -22.90 -14.36
CA CYS A 162 -22.66 -23.85 -13.98
C CYS A 162 -22.98 -24.52 -12.62
N PRO A 163 -24.07 -25.31 -12.54
CA PRO A 163 -24.63 -25.80 -11.26
C PRO A 163 -23.77 -26.83 -10.51
N GLU A 164 -22.60 -27.21 -11.04
CA GLU A 164 -21.62 -28.07 -10.37
C GLU A 164 -20.44 -27.22 -9.85
N PRO A 165 -19.72 -27.64 -8.79
CA PRO A 165 -18.53 -26.93 -8.33
C PRO A 165 -17.45 -26.77 -9.41
N LEU A 166 -16.74 -25.64 -9.39
CA LEU A 166 -15.59 -25.39 -10.26
C LEU A 166 -14.45 -26.36 -9.94
N PHE A 167 -14.12 -26.59 -8.67
CA PHE A 167 -13.01 -27.46 -8.27
C PHE A 167 -13.47 -28.89 -7.98
N THR A 168 -13.38 -29.77 -8.97
CA THR A 168 -13.69 -31.20 -8.81
C THR A 168 -12.67 -31.98 -8.00
N TYR A 169 -11.40 -31.53 -8.01
CA TYR A 169 -10.33 -32.10 -7.20
C TYR A 169 -9.22 -31.09 -6.95
N VAL A 170 -8.69 -31.08 -5.72
CA VAL A 170 -7.44 -30.40 -5.36
C VAL A 170 -6.61 -31.34 -4.46
N ASN A 171 -5.33 -31.51 -4.79
CA ASN A 171 -4.37 -32.21 -3.96
C ASN A 171 -3.96 -31.34 -2.77
N GLU A 172 -4.71 -31.43 -1.67
CA GLU A 172 -4.49 -30.62 -0.46
C GLU A 172 -3.10 -30.83 0.20
N LYS A 173 -2.28 -31.79 -0.26
CA LYS A 173 -0.85 -31.87 0.10
C LYS A 173 -0.07 -30.62 -0.32
N LEU A 174 -0.54 -29.89 -1.34
CA LEU A 174 -0.02 -28.56 -1.68
C LEU A 174 -0.07 -27.62 -0.46
N PHE A 175 -1.15 -27.68 0.34
CA PHE A 175 -1.36 -26.81 1.49
C PHE A 175 -0.41 -27.10 2.66
N SER A 176 0.29 -28.24 2.63
CA SER A 176 1.37 -28.56 3.57
C SER A 176 2.73 -27.97 3.15
N LYS A 177 2.86 -27.39 1.96
CA LYS A 177 4.07 -26.63 1.55
C LYS A 177 4.17 -25.35 2.42
N PRO A 178 5.38 -24.92 2.86
CA PRO A 178 5.51 -23.83 3.83
C PRO A 178 4.83 -22.51 3.43
N THR A 179 4.92 -22.11 2.16
CA THR A 179 4.32 -20.85 1.68
C THR A 179 2.80 -20.92 1.62
N TYR A 180 2.23 -22.05 1.18
CA TYR A 180 0.79 -22.30 1.21
C TYR A 180 0.25 -22.32 2.65
N ALA A 181 0.90 -23.06 3.56
CA ALA A 181 0.49 -23.13 4.96
C ALA A 181 0.48 -21.74 5.62
N ALA A 182 1.53 -20.94 5.41
CA ALA A 182 1.61 -19.58 5.95
C ALA A 182 0.56 -18.64 5.33
N PHE A 183 0.30 -18.76 4.03
CA PHE A 183 -0.73 -17.99 3.33
C PHE A 183 -2.16 -18.34 3.81
N ILE A 184 -2.44 -19.61 4.02
CA ILE A 184 -3.74 -20.09 4.53
C ILE A 184 -3.98 -19.60 5.96
N ASN A 185 -2.96 -19.61 6.81
CA ASN A 185 -3.06 -19.01 8.15
C ASN A 185 -3.44 -17.53 8.09
N LEU A 186 -2.87 -16.76 7.15
CA LEU A 186 -3.30 -15.39 6.90
C LEU A 186 -4.76 -15.30 6.48
N LEU A 187 -5.22 -16.09 5.50
CA LEU A 187 -6.62 -16.06 5.04
C LEU A 187 -7.62 -16.32 6.17
N ASN A 188 -7.27 -17.16 7.14
CA ASN A 188 -8.11 -17.50 8.30
C ASN A 188 -8.30 -16.33 9.29
N ASN A 189 -7.48 -15.27 9.21
CA ASN A 189 -7.56 -14.12 10.10
C ASN A 189 -8.61 -13.08 9.68
N TYR A 190 -8.98 -13.07 8.40
CA TYR A 190 -9.80 -12.03 7.80
C TYR A 190 -11.28 -12.41 7.74
N GLN A 191 -12.14 -11.49 8.15
CA GLN A 191 -13.60 -11.65 8.07
C GLN A 191 -14.14 -10.87 6.86
N ARG A 192 -15.07 -11.45 6.11
CA ARG A 192 -15.63 -10.86 4.87
C ARG A 192 -16.33 -9.50 5.04
N ALA A 193 -16.59 -9.04 6.26
CA ALA A 193 -17.45 -7.90 6.55
C ALA A 193 -16.65 -6.65 6.96
N THR A 194 -16.54 -5.70 6.03
CA THR A 194 -15.84 -4.40 6.21
C THR A 194 -16.51 -3.49 7.23
N GLY A 195 -15.79 -2.50 7.77
CA GLY A 195 -16.38 -1.46 8.62
C GLY A 195 -16.45 -1.79 10.11
N ARG A 196 -15.52 -2.62 10.59
CA ARG A 196 -15.09 -2.70 11.98
C ARG A 196 -13.56 -2.66 11.97
N GLY A 197 -12.93 -1.77 12.73
CA GLY A 197 -11.47 -1.66 12.78
C GLY A 197 -10.77 -3.01 13.01
N GLU A 198 -9.82 -3.34 12.14
CA GLU A 198 -9.07 -4.60 12.23
C GLU A 198 -7.98 -4.49 13.29
N HIS A 199 -8.22 -5.05 14.47
CA HIS A 199 -7.20 -5.19 15.51
C HIS A 199 -6.53 -6.57 15.44
N PHE A 200 -5.40 -6.65 14.72
CA PHE A 200 -4.59 -7.87 14.72
C PHE A 200 -3.99 -8.15 16.10
N SER A 201 -4.18 -9.37 16.57
CA SER A 201 -3.46 -9.90 17.72
C SER A 201 -1.97 -10.10 17.41
N ALA A 202 -1.15 -10.23 18.45
CA ALA A 202 0.29 -10.49 18.29
C ALA A 202 0.58 -11.78 17.49
N GLN A 203 -0.31 -12.78 17.55
CA GLN A 203 -0.21 -13.99 16.73
C GLN A 203 -0.40 -13.67 15.24
N GLN A 204 -1.41 -12.88 14.89
CA GLN A 204 -1.74 -12.55 13.50
C GLN A 204 -0.65 -11.69 12.85
N LEU A 205 -0.06 -10.76 13.61
CA LEU A 205 1.13 -10.03 13.19
C LEU A 205 2.35 -10.96 12.98
N ALA A 206 2.55 -11.95 13.86
CA ALA A 206 3.61 -12.94 13.71
C ALA A 206 3.38 -13.90 12.52
N GLU A 207 2.14 -14.11 12.10
CA GLU A 207 1.77 -14.86 10.90
C GLU A 207 2.06 -14.08 9.61
N GLN A 208 1.88 -12.76 9.59
CA GLN A 208 2.36 -11.88 8.50
C GLN A 208 3.88 -12.00 8.34
N ASP A 209 4.62 -11.92 9.45
CA ASP A 209 6.07 -12.11 9.44
C ASP A 209 6.47 -13.55 9.05
N ALA A 210 5.66 -14.56 9.40
CA ALA A 210 5.90 -15.94 8.99
C ALA A 210 5.73 -16.11 7.48
N PHE A 211 4.66 -15.59 6.89
CA PHE A 211 4.44 -15.63 5.45
C PHE A 211 5.58 -14.94 4.69
N LEU A 212 5.96 -13.71 5.08
CA LEU A 212 7.07 -13.00 4.46
C LEU A 212 8.40 -13.79 4.57
N ARG A 213 8.70 -14.39 5.74
CA ARG A 213 9.87 -15.25 5.90
C ARG A 213 9.84 -16.49 5.01
N GLU A 214 8.68 -17.14 4.80
CA GLU A 214 8.60 -18.32 3.94
C GLU A 214 8.72 -17.96 2.46
N VAL A 215 8.00 -16.93 1.97
CA VAL A 215 8.06 -16.56 0.54
C VAL A 215 9.45 -16.06 0.13
N MET A 216 10.17 -15.34 1.00
CA MET A 216 11.54 -14.86 0.70
C MET A 216 12.58 -15.98 0.56
N LYS A 217 12.31 -17.19 1.07
CA LYS A 217 13.21 -18.36 0.85
C LYS A 217 13.13 -18.88 -0.60
N THR A 218 12.04 -18.61 -1.30
CA THR A 218 11.72 -19.17 -2.62
C THR A 218 12.62 -18.60 -3.73
N ALA A 219 12.75 -19.32 -4.84
CA ALA A 219 13.43 -18.79 -6.03
C ALA A 219 12.67 -17.60 -6.65
N VAL A 220 11.34 -17.62 -6.59
CA VAL A 220 10.44 -16.55 -7.06
C VAL A 220 10.78 -15.19 -6.44
N MET A 221 10.79 -15.10 -5.11
CA MET A 221 11.05 -13.83 -4.43
C MET A 221 12.52 -13.39 -4.54
N LYS A 222 13.45 -14.35 -4.70
CA LYS A 222 14.87 -14.05 -4.95
C LYS A 222 15.11 -13.45 -6.34
N GLU A 223 14.46 -13.96 -7.38
CA GLU A 223 14.49 -13.33 -8.71
C GLU A 223 13.91 -11.92 -8.66
N LEU A 224 12.76 -11.73 -7.99
CA LEU A 224 12.14 -10.42 -7.83
C LEU A 224 13.05 -9.43 -7.09
N TYR A 225 13.58 -9.81 -5.92
CA TYR A 225 14.48 -8.95 -5.14
C TYR A 225 15.77 -8.64 -5.92
N ALA A 226 16.43 -9.64 -6.52
CA ALA A 226 17.65 -9.43 -7.29
C ALA A 226 17.43 -8.47 -8.47
N PHE A 227 16.28 -8.57 -9.15
CA PHE A 227 15.88 -7.62 -10.18
C PHE A 227 15.66 -6.22 -9.63
N LEU A 228 14.85 -6.05 -8.58
CA LEU A 228 14.53 -4.75 -8.01
C LEU A 228 15.76 -4.05 -7.40
N HIS A 229 16.66 -4.81 -6.78
CA HIS A 229 17.96 -4.32 -6.31
C HIS A 229 18.85 -3.86 -7.47
N HIS A 230 18.94 -4.64 -8.57
CA HIS A 230 19.66 -4.22 -9.77
C HIS A 230 19.08 -2.94 -10.42
N GLN A 231 17.77 -2.76 -10.30
CA GLN A 231 17.02 -1.56 -10.72
C GLN A 231 17.10 -0.41 -9.68
N ASN A 232 17.99 -0.50 -8.68
CA ASN A 232 18.18 0.46 -7.60
C ASN A 232 16.89 0.85 -6.85
N ARG A 233 15.93 -0.09 -6.71
CA ARG A 233 14.67 0.13 -5.97
C ARG A 233 14.78 -0.12 -4.48
N TYR A 234 15.71 -0.99 -4.08
CA TYR A 234 15.98 -1.37 -2.70
C TYR A 234 17.47 -1.57 -2.52
N SER A 235 18.02 -1.05 -1.43
CA SER A 235 19.42 -1.18 -1.05
C SER A 235 19.75 -2.51 -0.34
N SER A 236 18.72 -3.18 0.20
CA SER A 236 18.89 -4.42 0.98
C SER A 236 17.62 -5.27 0.97
N GLU A 237 17.78 -6.57 1.28
CA GLU A 237 16.64 -7.50 1.39
C GLU A 237 15.76 -7.14 2.60
N GLN A 238 16.37 -6.63 3.68
CA GLN A 238 15.66 -6.16 4.87
C GLN A 238 14.76 -4.96 4.55
N GLU A 239 15.25 -4.01 3.75
CA GLU A 239 14.45 -2.88 3.27
C GLU A 239 13.27 -3.37 2.42
N PHE A 240 13.53 -4.26 1.46
CA PHE A 240 12.49 -4.83 0.59
C PHE A 240 11.41 -5.57 1.39
N VAL A 241 11.79 -6.41 2.36
CA VAL A 241 10.83 -7.14 3.21
C VAL A 241 10.03 -6.21 4.11
N SER A 242 10.66 -5.16 4.67
CA SER A 242 9.95 -4.13 5.43
C SER A 242 8.94 -3.37 4.55
N ASP A 243 9.32 -3.07 3.31
CA ASP A 243 8.44 -2.39 2.35
C ASP A 243 7.27 -3.28 1.94
N LEU A 244 7.52 -4.56 1.63
CA LEU A 244 6.46 -5.55 1.37
C LEU A 244 5.49 -5.66 2.55
N LYS A 245 6.00 -5.66 3.80
CA LYS A 245 5.14 -5.73 4.98
C LYS A 245 4.18 -4.53 5.03
N ASN A 246 4.70 -3.32 4.91
CA ASN A 246 3.88 -2.11 4.95
C ASN A 246 2.95 -2.00 3.73
N MET A 247 3.44 -2.32 2.53
CA MET A 247 2.70 -2.26 1.27
C MET A 247 1.44 -3.13 1.29
N TRP A 248 1.55 -4.36 1.81
CA TRP A 248 0.50 -5.38 1.77
C TRP A 248 -0.32 -5.49 3.05
N PHE A 249 0.30 -5.40 4.23
CA PHE A 249 -0.34 -5.60 5.54
C PHE A 249 -0.54 -4.32 6.34
N GLY A 250 0.03 -3.20 5.90
CA GLY A 250 -0.27 -1.89 6.47
C GLY A 250 -1.76 -1.57 6.31
N LEU A 251 -2.41 -1.21 7.41
CA LEU A 251 -3.83 -0.92 7.46
C LEU A 251 -4.13 0.48 6.93
N TYR A 252 -5.31 0.65 6.32
CA TYR A 252 -5.80 1.94 5.88
C TYR A 252 -7.34 1.99 5.84
N SER A 253 -7.91 3.15 6.15
CA SER A 253 -9.36 3.34 6.27
C SER A 253 -10.10 3.35 4.93
N ARG A 254 -10.74 2.23 4.59
CA ARG A 254 -11.67 2.14 3.44
C ARG A 254 -13.05 2.72 3.77
N GLY A 255 -13.37 2.90 5.05
CA GLY A 255 -14.62 3.44 5.58
C GLY A 255 -14.53 4.86 6.15
N ASN A 256 -15.20 5.07 7.29
CA ASN A 256 -15.40 6.36 7.97
C ASN A 256 -14.27 6.72 8.96
N GLY A 257 -13.01 6.37 8.66
CA GLY A 257 -11.84 6.73 9.48
C GLY A 257 -11.33 5.64 10.43
N GLU A 258 -11.93 4.46 10.44
CA GLU A 258 -11.33 3.27 11.08
C GLU A 258 -10.36 2.61 10.10
N GLU A 259 -9.15 2.29 10.53
CA GLU A 259 -8.17 1.53 9.74
C GLU A 259 -8.61 0.06 9.63
N ASP A 260 -9.48 -0.20 8.65
CA ASP A 260 -10.34 -1.39 8.58
C ASP A 260 -10.02 -2.34 7.42
N SER A 261 -8.89 -2.15 6.74
CA SER A 261 -8.51 -3.00 5.60
C SER A 261 -7.03 -2.94 5.25
N SER A 262 -6.53 -3.99 4.59
CA SER A 262 -5.18 -4.10 4.04
C SER A 262 -5.17 -4.51 2.56
N GLY A 263 -4.02 -4.34 1.90
CA GLY A 263 -3.84 -4.79 0.51
C GLY A 263 -3.96 -6.31 0.37
N PHE A 264 -3.45 -7.06 1.35
CA PHE A 264 -3.53 -8.51 1.40
C PHE A 264 -4.98 -8.99 1.55
N GLU A 265 -5.70 -8.45 2.53
CA GLU A 265 -7.12 -8.76 2.76
C GLU A 265 -7.91 -8.58 1.46
N HIS A 266 -7.83 -7.38 0.87
CA HIS A 266 -8.62 -7.07 -0.30
C HIS A 266 -8.30 -8.01 -1.47
N VAL A 267 -7.02 -8.14 -1.85
CA VAL A 267 -6.64 -8.93 -3.03
C VAL A 267 -6.91 -10.42 -2.82
N PHE A 268 -6.45 -10.99 -1.71
CA PHE A 268 -6.40 -12.44 -1.52
C PHE A 268 -7.59 -13.00 -0.73
N SER A 269 -8.07 -12.32 0.32
CA SER A 269 -9.20 -12.81 1.14
C SER A 269 -10.57 -12.43 0.56
N GLY A 270 -10.69 -11.18 0.07
CA GLY A 270 -11.94 -10.59 -0.40
C GLY A 270 -12.75 -9.90 0.69
N GLU A 271 -13.45 -8.82 0.29
CA GLU A 271 -14.30 -7.98 1.14
C GLU A 271 -15.72 -7.90 0.55
N VAL A 272 -16.76 -7.85 1.40
CA VAL A 272 -18.12 -7.46 0.98
C VAL A 272 -18.38 -6.00 1.33
N LYS A 273 -18.43 -5.14 0.32
CA LYS A 273 -18.64 -3.70 0.47
C LYS A 273 -19.91 -3.24 -0.23
N LYS A 274 -20.83 -2.63 0.53
CA LYS A 274 -22.15 -2.15 0.04
C LYS A 274 -22.94 -3.24 -0.72
N GLY A 275 -22.89 -4.48 -0.24
CA GLY A 275 -23.58 -5.63 -0.85
C GLY A 275 -22.95 -6.15 -2.14
N LYS A 276 -21.68 -5.86 -2.40
CA LYS A 276 -20.91 -6.39 -3.55
C LYS A 276 -19.59 -6.99 -3.07
N VAL A 277 -19.17 -8.08 -3.70
CA VAL A 277 -17.83 -8.66 -3.49
C VAL A 277 -16.79 -7.79 -4.19
N THR A 278 -15.84 -7.26 -3.41
CA THR A 278 -14.72 -6.47 -3.89
C THR A 278 -13.41 -7.16 -3.52
N GLY A 279 -12.43 -7.16 -4.41
CA GLY A 279 -11.26 -8.02 -4.23
C GLY A 279 -11.61 -9.50 -4.48
N PHE A 280 -11.04 -10.44 -3.74
CA PHE A 280 -11.24 -11.89 -3.94
C PHE A 280 -10.75 -12.35 -5.33
N HIS A 281 -9.42 -12.41 -5.50
CA HIS A 281 -8.76 -12.73 -6.77
C HIS A 281 -7.83 -13.96 -6.70
N ASN A 282 -8.02 -14.84 -5.71
CA ASN A 282 -7.13 -15.97 -5.43
C ASN A 282 -7.85 -17.33 -5.43
N TRP A 283 -7.25 -18.33 -6.10
CA TRP A 283 -7.85 -19.65 -6.27
C TRP A 283 -7.87 -20.50 -4.98
N ILE A 284 -6.91 -20.34 -4.08
CA ILE A 284 -6.87 -21.09 -2.81
C ILE A 284 -8.06 -20.63 -1.94
N ARG A 285 -8.27 -19.31 -1.85
CA ARG A 285 -9.43 -18.73 -1.16
C ARG A 285 -10.74 -19.17 -1.82
N PHE A 286 -10.81 -19.19 -3.16
CA PHE A 286 -11.98 -19.67 -3.89
C PHE A 286 -12.30 -21.12 -3.54
N TYR A 287 -11.33 -22.03 -3.72
CA TYR A 287 -11.48 -23.45 -3.44
C TYR A 287 -11.96 -23.71 -2.00
N MET A 288 -11.36 -23.05 -1.02
CA MET A 288 -11.74 -23.22 0.38
C MET A 288 -13.19 -22.79 0.66
N GLN A 289 -13.62 -21.66 0.09
CA GLN A 289 -14.98 -21.15 0.27
C GLN A 289 -16.02 -21.95 -0.54
N GLU A 290 -15.68 -22.46 -1.73
CA GLU A 290 -16.54 -23.37 -2.51
C GLU A 290 -16.73 -24.71 -1.77
N LYS A 291 -15.64 -25.27 -1.22
CA LYS A 291 -15.67 -26.48 -0.38
C LYS A 291 -16.53 -26.33 0.88
N GLU A 292 -16.62 -25.12 1.43
CA GLU A 292 -17.51 -24.77 2.55
C GLU A 292 -18.97 -24.51 2.13
N GLY A 293 -19.28 -24.51 0.83
CA GLY A 293 -20.61 -24.17 0.29
C GLY A 293 -20.93 -22.67 0.38
N LEU A 294 -19.91 -21.82 0.54
CA LEU A 294 -20.04 -20.37 0.61
C LEU A 294 -19.80 -19.68 -0.73
N VAL A 295 -19.05 -20.29 -1.65
CA VAL A 295 -18.91 -19.81 -3.04
C VAL A 295 -19.66 -20.72 -3.98
N ASP A 296 -20.33 -20.10 -4.94
CA ASP A 296 -21.13 -20.74 -5.99
C ASP A 296 -20.69 -20.17 -7.35
N TYR A 297 -20.17 -21.03 -8.23
CA TYR A 297 -19.54 -20.64 -9.51
C TYR A 297 -20.58 -20.59 -10.62
N TYR A 298 -20.80 -19.42 -11.23
CA TYR A 298 -21.90 -19.22 -12.18
C TYR A 298 -21.49 -19.43 -13.64
N SER A 299 -20.30 -18.97 -14.03
CA SER A 299 -19.75 -19.07 -15.40
C SER A 299 -18.34 -18.47 -15.51
N HIS A 300 -17.70 -18.61 -16.66
CA HIS A 300 -16.51 -17.85 -17.03
C HIS A 300 -16.70 -17.05 -18.34
N ILE A 301 -15.96 -15.95 -18.47
CA ILE A 301 -15.90 -15.12 -19.70
C ILE A 301 -14.55 -15.25 -20.43
N TYR A 302 -13.51 -15.62 -19.69
CA TYR A 302 -12.15 -15.84 -20.18
C TYR A 302 -11.58 -17.07 -19.48
N ASP A 303 -11.04 -17.96 -20.29
CA ASP A 303 -10.24 -19.11 -19.91
C ASP A 303 -8.92 -18.99 -20.69
N GLY A 304 -7.80 -19.30 -20.05
CA GLY A 304 -6.48 -18.96 -20.55
C GLY A 304 -6.05 -19.82 -21.74
N PRO A 305 -5.10 -19.35 -22.59
CA PRO A 305 -4.51 -20.19 -23.63
C PRO A 305 -3.48 -21.21 -23.12
N TRP A 306 -3.26 -21.29 -21.80
CA TRP A 306 -2.26 -22.19 -21.20
C TRP A 306 -2.84 -23.60 -21.03
N ASP A 307 -2.00 -24.63 -21.24
CA ASP A 307 -2.38 -26.03 -21.04
C ASP A 307 -1.91 -26.60 -19.68
N SER A 308 -1.37 -25.73 -18.83
CA SER A 308 -0.69 -26.03 -17.57
C SER A 308 -0.68 -24.79 -16.65
N TYR A 309 -0.40 -24.99 -15.36
CA TYR A 309 -0.47 -23.94 -14.34
C TYR A 309 0.82 -23.11 -14.18
N PRO A 310 0.74 -21.87 -13.66
CA PRO A 310 -0.48 -21.11 -13.40
C PRO A 310 -1.23 -20.70 -14.68
N ASP A 311 -2.54 -20.88 -14.63
CA ASP A 311 -3.50 -20.51 -15.68
C ASP A 311 -4.31 -19.27 -15.21
N VAL A 312 -5.16 -18.67 -16.05
CA VAL A 312 -5.96 -17.49 -15.71
C VAL A 312 -7.42 -17.68 -16.12
N LEU A 313 -8.30 -17.71 -15.11
CA LEU A 313 -9.74 -17.80 -15.30
C LEU A 313 -10.40 -16.49 -14.85
N ALA A 314 -11.31 -15.94 -15.66
CA ALA A 314 -12.17 -14.83 -15.26
C ALA A 314 -13.62 -15.29 -15.20
N MET A 315 -14.13 -15.27 -13.97
CA MET A 315 -15.33 -15.98 -13.57
C MET A 315 -16.33 -15.08 -12.88
N GLN A 316 -17.57 -15.56 -12.90
CA GLN A 316 -18.69 -15.03 -12.15
C GLN A 316 -18.97 -15.97 -10.99
N PHE A 317 -19.28 -15.40 -9.82
CA PHE A 317 -19.65 -16.21 -8.67
C PHE A 317 -20.51 -15.45 -7.69
N ASN A 318 -21.26 -16.20 -6.90
CA ASN A 318 -21.83 -15.74 -5.65
C ASN A 318 -20.88 -16.12 -4.50
N TRP A 319 -20.76 -15.25 -3.50
CA TRP A 319 -20.10 -15.54 -2.22
C TRP A 319 -21.02 -15.15 -1.07
N ASP A 320 -21.54 -16.13 -0.32
CA ASP A 320 -22.42 -15.94 0.84
C ASP A 320 -23.65 -15.05 0.55
N GLY A 321 -24.27 -15.22 -0.62
CA GLY A 321 -25.40 -14.41 -1.09
C GLY A 321 -25.01 -13.12 -1.83
N TYR A 322 -23.71 -12.77 -1.89
CA TYR A 322 -23.22 -11.58 -2.58
C TYR A 322 -22.62 -11.90 -3.95
N TYR A 323 -23.20 -11.31 -5.00
CA TYR A 323 -22.75 -11.53 -6.37
C TYR A 323 -21.47 -10.74 -6.74
N LYS A 324 -20.60 -11.38 -7.52
CA LYS A 324 -19.45 -10.77 -8.21
C LYS A 324 -19.60 -10.89 -9.72
N GLU A 325 -19.77 -9.76 -10.40
CA GLU A 325 -19.99 -9.68 -11.87
C GLU A 325 -18.82 -10.27 -12.66
N VAL A 326 -17.57 -9.92 -12.31
CA VAL A 326 -16.35 -10.55 -12.84
C VAL A 326 -15.27 -10.54 -11.76
N GLY A 327 -14.66 -11.69 -11.49
CA GLY A 327 -13.40 -11.84 -10.78
C GLY A 327 -12.42 -12.66 -11.59
N SER A 328 -11.25 -12.10 -11.87
CA SER A 328 -10.14 -12.82 -12.50
C SER A 328 -9.13 -13.29 -11.46
N ALA A 329 -8.68 -14.53 -11.58
CA ALA A 329 -7.72 -15.16 -10.68
C ALA A 329 -6.68 -15.96 -11.47
N PHE A 330 -5.47 -16.09 -10.93
CA PHE A 330 -4.59 -17.17 -11.34
C PHE A 330 -5.08 -18.48 -10.73
N ILE A 331 -5.06 -19.58 -11.49
CA ILE A 331 -5.40 -20.92 -11.03
C ILE A 331 -4.11 -21.74 -10.91
N GLY A 332 -3.93 -22.44 -9.79
CA GLY A 332 -2.79 -23.35 -9.57
C GLY A 332 -1.45 -22.67 -9.27
N SER A 333 -1.37 -21.34 -9.27
CA SER A 333 -0.23 -20.55 -8.78
C SER A 333 0.17 -20.88 -7.34
N SER A 334 1.44 -20.66 -7.00
CA SER A 334 1.86 -20.55 -5.61
C SER A 334 1.56 -19.15 -5.03
N PRO A 335 1.37 -19.02 -3.69
CA PRO A 335 1.17 -17.71 -3.07
C PRO A 335 2.28 -16.72 -3.35
N GLU A 336 3.55 -17.16 -3.33
CA GLU A 336 4.71 -16.33 -3.62
C GLU A 336 4.72 -15.81 -5.07
N PHE A 337 4.17 -16.56 -6.03
CA PHE A 337 4.13 -16.16 -7.43
C PHE A 337 3.16 -14.99 -7.67
N GLU A 338 1.93 -15.09 -7.15
CA GLU A 338 0.96 -13.99 -7.22
C GLU A 338 1.46 -12.75 -6.48
N PHE A 339 1.95 -12.96 -5.24
CA PHE A 339 2.51 -11.89 -4.42
C PHE A 339 3.70 -11.19 -5.09
N ALA A 340 4.57 -11.94 -5.75
CA ALA A 340 5.72 -11.39 -6.49
C ALA A 340 5.28 -10.56 -7.70
N LEU A 341 4.40 -11.08 -8.56
CA LEU A 341 3.97 -10.36 -9.77
C LEU A 341 3.15 -9.11 -9.43
N TYR A 342 2.28 -9.18 -8.42
CA TYR A 342 1.51 -8.01 -7.96
C TYR A 342 2.43 -6.96 -7.33
N SER A 343 3.41 -7.36 -6.52
CA SER A 343 4.41 -6.42 -5.95
C SER A 343 5.26 -5.77 -7.05
N LEU A 344 5.79 -6.55 -8.00
CA LEU A 344 6.54 -6.06 -9.16
C LEU A 344 5.77 -4.99 -9.92
N CYS A 345 4.51 -5.29 -10.25
CA CYS A 345 3.67 -4.40 -11.03
C CYS A 345 3.25 -3.14 -10.25
N PHE A 346 3.04 -3.25 -8.93
CA PHE A 346 2.78 -2.09 -8.09
C PHE A 346 3.99 -1.15 -8.00
N ILE A 347 5.19 -1.71 -7.81
CA ILE A 347 6.45 -0.95 -7.72
C ILE A 347 6.80 -0.30 -9.08
N ALA A 348 6.67 -1.04 -10.18
CA ALA A 348 7.07 -0.56 -11.51
C ALA A 348 6.01 0.27 -12.24
N ARG A 349 4.71 0.08 -11.93
CA ARG A 349 3.56 0.68 -12.62
C ARG A 349 2.41 0.98 -11.65
N PRO A 350 2.64 1.77 -10.57
CA PRO A 350 1.60 2.07 -9.58
C PRO A 350 0.37 2.70 -10.24
N GLY A 351 -0.81 2.12 -10.01
CA GLY A 351 -2.08 2.60 -10.56
C GLY A 351 -2.29 2.34 -12.07
N LYS A 352 -1.37 1.67 -12.76
CA LYS A 352 -1.39 1.49 -14.22
C LYS A 352 -1.38 0.01 -14.61
N VAL A 353 -1.84 -0.28 -15.83
CA VAL A 353 -1.71 -1.61 -16.43
C VAL A 353 -0.23 -1.95 -16.60
N CYS A 354 0.18 -3.06 -16.00
CA CYS A 354 1.50 -3.64 -16.06
C CYS A 354 1.49 -4.79 -17.07
N GLN A 355 2.26 -4.66 -18.16
CA GLN A 355 2.32 -5.64 -19.24
C GLN A 355 3.49 -6.59 -18.99
N LEU A 356 3.18 -7.88 -18.89
CA LEU A 356 4.08 -8.99 -18.53
C LEU A 356 4.10 -10.06 -19.64
N SER A 357 4.86 -11.13 -19.43
CA SER A 357 4.83 -12.35 -20.22
C SER A 357 4.82 -13.57 -19.31
N LEU A 358 4.04 -14.59 -19.67
CA LEU A 358 3.86 -15.82 -18.90
C LEU A 358 3.93 -17.05 -19.80
N GLY A 359 5.05 -17.79 -19.76
CA GLY A 359 5.23 -18.97 -20.61
C GLY A 359 5.24 -18.66 -22.10
N GLY A 360 5.63 -17.45 -22.49
CA GLY A 360 5.60 -16.93 -23.86
C GLY A 360 4.30 -16.21 -24.24
N TYR A 361 3.27 -16.20 -23.39
CA TYR A 361 2.00 -15.54 -23.65
C TYR A 361 1.96 -14.13 -23.02
N PRO A 362 1.43 -13.11 -23.73
CA PRO A 362 1.26 -11.78 -23.17
C PRO A 362 0.24 -11.81 -22.03
N LEU A 363 0.57 -11.17 -20.92
CA LEU A 363 -0.31 -11.04 -19.77
C LEU A 363 -0.33 -9.59 -19.29
N ALA A 364 -1.44 -9.16 -18.69
CA ALA A 364 -1.54 -7.86 -18.04
C ALA A 364 -2.00 -7.99 -16.59
N ILE A 365 -1.48 -7.15 -15.71
CA ILE A 365 -1.91 -7.01 -14.32
C ILE A 365 -2.28 -5.55 -14.09
N GLN A 366 -3.44 -5.30 -13.49
CA GLN A 366 -3.80 -3.97 -13.03
C GLN A 366 -3.56 -3.90 -11.52
N THR A 367 -2.89 -2.85 -11.07
CA THR A 367 -2.79 -2.50 -9.64
C THR A 367 -3.41 -1.13 -9.39
N TYR A 368 -3.92 -0.89 -8.19
CA TYR A 368 -4.35 0.45 -7.76
C TYR A 368 -3.66 0.82 -6.46
N THR A 369 -3.32 2.10 -6.33
CA THR A 369 -2.75 2.69 -5.12
C THR A 369 -3.85 3.11 -4.15
N TRP A 370 -3.56 2.99 -2.86
CA TRP A 370 -4.31 3.73 -1.85
C TRP A 370 -3.70 5.13 -1.70
N ASP A 371 -4.50 6.16 -1.99
CA ASP A 371 -4.03 7.53 -2.12
C ASP A 371 -4.41 8.45 -0.94
N LYS A 372 -5.19 7.96 0.03
CA LYS A 372 -5.69 8.78 1.15
C LYS A 372 -4.77 8.80 2.38
N SER A 373 -3.85 7.86 2.47
CA SER A 373 -2.84 7.74 3.51
C SER A 373 -1.59 7.08 2.94
N THR A 374 -0.46 7.30 3.60
CA THR A 374 0.86 6.79 3.22
C THR A 374 1.54 6.10 4.40
N TYR A 375 2.67 5.44 4.16
CA TYR A 375 3.58 4.94 5.18
C TYR A 375 5.02 5.37 4.88
N GLY A 376 5.84 5.48 5.94
CA GLY A 376 7.22 5.92 5.84
C GLY A 376 7.35 7.24 5.06
N ASN A 377 8.28 7.26 4.11
CA ASN A 377 8.63 8.45 3.31
C ASN A 377 7.61 8.71 2.17
N GLY A 378 6.32 8.78 2.50
CA GLY A 378 5.25 9.04 1.52
C GLY A 378 4.87 7.86 0.61
N LYS A 379 5.32 6.64 0.91
CA LYS A 379 4.98 5.44 0.13
C LYS A 379 3.50 5.09 0.26
N LYS A 380 2.94 4.47 -0.79
CA LYS A 380 1.51 4.14 -0.89
C LYS A 380 1.26 2.66 -0.69
N TYR A 381 0.12 2.33 -0.07
CA TYR A 381 -0.35 0.94 0.09
C TYR A 381 -0.91 0.42 -1.23
N ILE A 382 -0.86 -0.89 -1.44
CA ILE A 382 -1.59 -1.51 -2.56
C ILE A 382 -3.07 -1.61 -2.18
N ALA A 383 -3.92 -0.96 -2.98
CA ALA A 383 -5.37 -1.00 -2.79
C ALA A 383 -5.98 -2.24 -3.44
N THR A 384 -5.55 -2.59 -4.65
CA THR A 384 -5.94 -3.85 -5.28
C THR A 384 -4.94 -4.25 -6.35
N ALA A 385 -4.93 -5.53 -6.67
CA ALA A 385 -4.17 -6.14 -7.74
C ALA A 385 -4.99 -7.30 -8.30
N TYR A 386 -5.06 -7.40 -9.62
CA TYR A 386 -5.67 -8.54 -10.29
C TYR A 386 -5.10 -8.70 -11.69
N VAL A 387 -5.14 -9.94 -12.20
CA VAL A 387 -4.77 -10.26 -13.57
C VAL A 387 -5.87 -9.78 -14.52
N VAL A 388 -5.52 -9.08 -15.59
CA VAL A 388 -6.50 -8.53 -16.55
C VAL A 388 -6.85 -9.61 -17.57
N SER A 389 -8.08 -10.09 -17.53
CA SER A 389 -8.64 -10.96 -18.58
C SER A 389 -8.96 -10.14 -19.82
N SER A 390 -8.20 -10.33 -20.89
CA SER A 390 -8.38 -9.62 -22.14
C SER A 390 -9.58 -10.16 -22.94
N THR A 391 -10.63 -9.35 -23.06
CA THR A 391 -11.60 -9.41 -24.17
C THR A 391 -11.68 -8.07 -24.91
N GLN A 392 -10.52 -7.41 -25.08
CA GLN A 392 -10.33 -6.19 -25.88
C GLN A 392 -9.17 -6.41 -26.85
#